data_AF-A0A838H6V5-F1
#
_entry.id   AF-A0A838H6V5-F1
#
_cell.length_a   1.000
_cell.length_b   1.000
_cell.length_c   1.000
_cell.angle_alpha   90.00
_cell.angle_beta   90.00
_cell.angle_gamma   90.00
#
_symmetry.space_group_name_H-M   'P 1'
#
loop_
_entity.id
_entity.type
_entity.pdbx_description
1 polymer ?
#
loop_
_entity_poly.entity_id
_entity_poly.type
_entity_poly.pdbx_seq_one_letter_code
_entity_poly.pdbx_strand_id
1 'polypeptide(L)' 'MGRGRAKAKQTKVARELKYRNYDTDFSELQRELHGGGDGELRPAVEPSVESGDPPTAYDDRYDESEAAPQR' A
#
# COMPACT_ATOMS: atom_id res chain seq x y z
N MET A 1 31.39 -16.75 -12.05
CA MET A 1 31.21 -15.94 -13.28
C MET A 1 29.73 -15.77 -13.73
N GLY A 2 28.71 -16.00 -12.88
CA GLY A 2 27.28 -15.90 -13.30
C GLY A 2 26.47 -14.74 -12.72
N ARG A 3 26.95 -14.07 -11.65
CA ARG A 3 26.14 -13.09 -10.90
C ARG A 3 25.89 -11.78 -11.66
N GLY A 4 26.84 -11.31 -12.46
CA GLY A 4 26.70 -10.05 -13.22
C GLY A 4 25.58 -10.09 -14.27
N ARG A 5 25.43 -11.23 -14.96
CA ARG A 5 24.38 -11.42 -15.97
C ARG A 5 23.00 -11.54 -15.33
N ALA A 6 22.90 -12.28 -14.21
CA ALA A 6 21.66 -12.38 -13.45
C ALA A 6 21.23 -11.01 -12.92
N LYS A 7 22.15 -10.26 -12.30
CA LYS A 7 21.87 -8.91 -11.79
C LYS A 7 21.41 -7.97 -12.90
N ALA A 8 22.08 -7.98 -14.06
CA ALA A 8 21.68 -7.16 -15.21
C ALA A 8 20.27 -7.50 -15.72
N LYS A 9 19.93 -8.81 -15.82
CA LYS A 9 18.58 -9.25 -16.19
C LYS A 9 17.54 -8.76 -15.19
N GLN A 10 17.82 -8.88 -13.89
CA GLN A 10 16.89 -8.44 -12.84
C GLN A 10 16.68 -6.93 -12.84
N THR A 11 17.75 -6.13 -13.01
CA THR A 11 17.61 -4.67 -13.11
C THR A 11 16.81 -4.25 -14.34
N LYS A 12 16.96 -4.96 -15.47
CA LYS A 12 16.15 -4.72 -16.67
C LYS A 12 14.67 -5.00 -16.40
N VAL A 13 14.35 -6.18 -15.85
CA VAL A 13 12.97 -6.57 -15.53
C VAL A 13 12.34 -5.62 -14.51
N ALA A 14 13.07 -5.24 -13.45
CA ALA A 14 12.58 -4.31 -12.45
C ALA A 14 12.29 -2.91 -13.04
N ARG A 15 13.14 -2.43 -13.95
CA ARG A 15 12.92 -1.15 -14.64
C ARG A 15 11.70 -1.25 -15.56
N GLU A 16 11.58 -2.32 -16.32
CA GLU A 16 10.42 -2.55 -17.18
C GLU A 16 9.13 -2.59 -16.35
N LEU A 17 9.11 -3.31 -15.22
CA LEU A 17 7.96 -3.34 -14.33
C LEU A 17 7.65 -1.98 -13.71
N LYS A 18 8.67 -1.21 -13.32
CA LYS A 18 8.50 0.10 -12.68
C LYS A 18 7.99 1.19 -13.62
N TYR A 19 8.45 1.16 -14.87
CA TYR A 19 8.20 2.23 -15.85
C TYR A 19 7.32 1.78 -17.02
N ARG A 20 6.78 0.57 -16.98
CA ARG A 20 5.72 0.15 -17.90
C ARG A 20 4.45 0.91 -17.52
N ASN A 21 4.00 1.75 -18.42
CA ASN A 21 2.64 2.28 -18.35
C ASN A 21 1.67 1.17 -18.78
N TYR A 22 0.64 0.95 -17.98
CA TYR A 22 -0.49 0.15 -18.37
C TYR A 22 -1.53 1.09 -18.98
N ASP A 23 -1.90 0.84 -20.22
CA ASP A 23 -3.10 1.45 -20.79
C ASP A 23 -4.30 0.65 -20.26
N THR A 24 -4.90 1.16 -19.19
CA THR A 24 -6.18 0.64 -18.68
C THR A 24 -7.30 1.05 -19.62
N ASP A 25 -8.13 0.09 -20.04
CA ASP A 25 -9.36 0.40 -20.76
C ASP A 25 -10.41 0.96 -19.80
N PHE A 26 -10.51 2.29 -19.77
CA PHE A 26 -11.49 2.99 -18.94
C PHE A 26 -12.94 2.69 -19.37
N SER A 27 -13.17 2.26 -20.60
CA SER A 27 -14.50 1.91 -21.12
C SER A 27 -15.02 0.63 -20.48
N GLU A 28 -14.15 -0.38 -20.34
CA GLU A 28 -14.49 -1.63 -19.64
C GLU A 28 -14.73 -1.37 -18.15
N LEU A 29 -13.85 -0.61 -17.50
CA LEU A 29 -14.00 -0.23 -16.08
C LEU A 29 -15.33 0.50 -15.82
N GLN A 30 -15.71 1.43 -16.70
CA GLN A 30 -16.98 2.14 -16.60
C GLN A 30 -18.15 1.15 -16.73
N ARG A 31 -18.10 0.19 -17.66
CA ARG A 31 -19.17 -0.81 -17.80
C ARG A 31 -19.30 -1.70 -16.57
N GLU A 32 -18.20 -2.08 -15.92
CA GLU A 32 -18.23 -2.86 -14.67
C GLU A 32 -18.81 -2.05 -13.51
N LEU A 33 -18.40 -0.79 -13.36
CA LEU A 33 -18.89 0.08 -12.28
C LEU A 33 -20.39 0.38 -12.41
N HIS A 34 -20.86 0.61 -13.62
CA HIS A 34 -22.28 0.87 -13.89
C HIS A 34 -23.11 -0.43 -14.00
N GLY A 35 -22.50 -1.55 -14.36
CA GLY A 35 -23.15 -2.86 -14.51
C GLY A 35 -23.22 -3.69 -13.22
N GLY A 36 -22.57 -3.25 -12.14
CA GLY A 36 -22.57 -3.92 -10.82
C GLY A 36 -23.64 -3.42 -9.84
N GLY A 37 -24.54 -2.52 -10.25
CA GLY A 37 -25.53 -1.87 -9.37
C GLY A 37 -26.68 -2.76 -8.87
N ASP A 38 -26.88 -3.94 -9.48
CA ASP A 38 -28.10 -4.74 -9.25
C ASP A 38 -27.82 -6.11 -8.61
N GLY A 39 -26.55 -6.41 -8.30
CA GLY A 39 -26.10 -7.72 -7.85
C GLY A 39 -25.55 -7.69 -6.43
N GLU A 40 -26.44 -7.53 -5.46
CA GLU A 40 -26.23 -7.96 -4.07
C GLU A 40 -25.01 -7.33 -3.38
N LEU A 41 -25.21 -6.10 -2.89
CA LEU A 41 -24.45 -5.55 -1.78
C LEU A 41 -24.50 -6.56 -0.63
N ARG A 42 -23.49 -7.42 -0.55
CA ARG A 42 -23.25 -8.26 0.64
C ARG A 42 -23.29 -7.31 1.83
N PRO A 43 -24.11 -7.58 2.86
CA PRO A 43 -24.17 -6.70 4.02
C PRO A 43 -22.74 -6.57 4.55
N ALA A 44 -22.24 -5.34 4.59
CA ALA A 44 -20.99 -5.02 5.21
C ALA A 44 -21.07 -5.53 6.65
N VAL A 45 -20.36 -6.62 6.93
CA VAL A 45 -20.16 -7.06 8.31
C VAL A 45 -19.28 -5.98 8.91
N GLU A 46 -19.91 -5.04 9.62
CA GLU A 46 -19.24 -4.03 10.43
C GLU A 46 -18.25 -4.75 11.35
N PRO A 47 -16.93 -4.57 11.18
CA PRO A 47 -15.98 -5.12 12.13
C PRO A 47 -16.21 -4.38 13.45
N SER A 48 -16.71 -5.09 14.46
CA SER A 48 -16.79 -4.58 15.82
C SER A 48 -15.35 -4.32 16.28
N VAL A 49 -14.92 -3.06 16.24
CA VAL A 49 -13.64 -2.62 16.80
C VAL A 49 -13.73 -2.79 18.31
N GLU A 50 -13.23 -3.93 18.80
CA GLU A 50 -12.81 -4.04 20.19
C GLU A 50 -11.74 -2.96 20.41
N SER A 51 -12.00 -2.05 21.34
CA SER A 51 -11.08 -0.98 21.72
C SER A 51 -9.87 -1.58 22.44
N GLY A 52 -9.01 -2.26 21.69
CA GLY A 52 -7.66 -2.63 22.10
C GLY A 52 -6.76 -1.38 22.02
N ASP A 53 -5.98 -1.18 23.07
CA ASP A 53 -5.09 -0.05 23.33
C ASP A 53 -4.56 0.72 22.11
N PRO A 54 -4.55 2.08 22.14
CA PRO A 54 -3.80 2.83 21.15
C PRO A 54 -2.31 2.44 21.20
N PRO A 55 -1.60 2.38 20.07
CA PRO A 55 -0.18 2.03 20.02
C PRO A 55 0.69 3.13 20.66
N THR A 56 0.72 3.19 21.99
CA THR A 56 1.58 4.09 22.79
C THR A 56 3.07 3.79 22.61
N ALA A 57 3.42 2.65 22.00
CA ALA A 57 4.80 2.26 21.72
C ALA A 57 5.55 3.22 20.77
N TYR A 58 4.85 4.10 20.05
CA TYR A 58 5.47 5.13 19.21
C TYR A 58 5.51 6.53 19.84
N ASP A 59 4.76 6.80 20.91
CA ASP A 59 4.77 8.11 21.59
C ASP A 59 5.98 8.27 22.53
N ASP A 60 6.41 7.20 23.21
CA ASP A 60 7.54 7.24 24.16
C ASP A 60 8.88 7.64 23.52
N ARG A 61 9.03 7.50 22.19
CA ARG A 61 10.31 7.78 21.51
C ARG A 61 10.54 9.27 21.23
N TYR A 62 9.51 10.10 21.32
CA TYR A 62 9.61 11.54 21.04
C TYR A 62 9.70 12.39 22.31
N ASP A 63 9.11 11.95 23.42
CA ASP A 63 9.12 12.69 24.70
C ASP A 63 10.53 12.80 25.31
N GLU A 64 11.42 11.84 25.06
CA GLU A 64 12.79 11.86 25.60
C GLU A 64 13.75 12.78 24.82
N SER A 65 13.35 13.28 23.64
CA SER A 65 14.22 14.12 22.80
C SER A 65 14.07 15.64 23.01
N GLU A 66 13.08 16.07 23.81
CA GLU A 66 12.79 17.49 24.08
C GLU A 66 13.16 17.93 25.51
N ALA A 67 13.67 17.03 26.36
CA ALA A 67 14.23 17.36 27.68
C ALA A 67 15.68 17.87 27.55
N ALA A 68 15.84 19.17 27.27
CA ALA A 68 17.11 19.86 27.07
C ALA A 68 18.14 19.73 28.23
N PRO A 69 19.44 19.89 27.95
CA PRO A 69 20.32 20.63 28.84
C PRO A 69 20.37 22.10 28.39
N GLN A 70 19.89 22.99 29.27
CA GLN A 70 20.07 24.42 29.17
C GLN A 70 21.57 24.77 29.17
N ARG A 71 21.96 25.73 28.34
CA ARG A 71 23.33 26.26 28.28
C ARG A 71 23.47 27.54 29.08
#